data_AF-A0A3S1L2S8-F1
#
_entry.id   AF-A0A3S1L2S8-F1
#
_cell.length_a   1.000
_cell.length_b   1.000
_cell.length_c   1.000
_cell.angle_alpha   90.00
_cell.angle_beta   90.00
_cell.angle_gamma   90.00
#
_symmetry.space_group_name_H-M   'P 1'
#
loop_
_entity.id
_entity.type
_entity.pdbx_description
1 polymer ?
#
loop_
_entity_poly.entity_id
_entity_poly.type
_entity_poly.pdbx_seq_one_letter_code
_entity_poly.pdbx_strand_id
1 'polypeptide(L)' 'MTGSRILVMLTLLVAIAAVSACGRRGALDTPYEAAVQARKDASKAHQPVPPEPEKPVKDKKFILDPLI' A
#
# COMPACT_ATOMS: atom_id res chain seq x y z
N MET A 1 12.07 38.00 -4.82
CA MET A 1 12.47 36.94 -3.85
C MET A 1 11.36 35.91 -3.60
N THR A 2 10.09 36.31 -3.49
CA THR A 2 8.94 35.40 -3.26
C THR A 2 8.51 34.59 -4.49
N GLY A 3 8.52 35.18 -5.70
CA GLY A 3 8.12 34.46 -6.93
C GLY A 3 8.98 33.23 -7.24
N SER A 4 10.29 33.31 -7.02
CA SER A 4 11.22 32.18 -7.18
C SER A 4 10.93 31.05 -6.18
N ARG A 5 10.57 31.39 -4.94
CA ARG A 5 10.20 30.41 -3.90
C ARG A 5 8.90 29.68 -4.23
N ILE A 6 7.92 30.38 -4.81
CA ILE A 6 6.63 29.78 -5.22
C ILE A 6 6.85 28.77 -6.34
N LEU A 7 7.67 29.10 -7.35
CA LEU A 7 7.98 28.19 -8.45
C LEU A 7 8.69 26.92 -7.96
N VAL A 8 9.65 27.05 -7.03
CA VAL A 8 10.35 25.89 -6.43
C VAL A 8 9.40 24.99 -5.63
N MET A 9 8.45 25.56 -4.90
CA MET A 9 7.45 24.76 -4.17
C MET A 9 6.51 24.01 -5.11
N LEU A 10 6.08 24.64 -6.20
CA LEU A 10 5.25 24.03 -7.23
C LEU A 10 5.95 22.86 -7.93
N THR A 11 7.22 23.03 -8.31
CA THR A 11 7.98 21.95 -8.94
C THR A 11 8.23 20.79 -7.98
N LEU A 12 8.50 21.06 -6.70
CA LEU A 12 8.66 20.04 -5.68
C LEU A 12 7.37 19.23 -5.48
N LEU A 13 6.21 19.89 -5.42
CA LEU A 13 4.90 19.23 -5.31
C LEU A 13 4.62 18.31 -6.50
N VAL A 14 4.91 18.76 -7.72
CA VAL A 14 4.72 17.95 -8.94
C VAL A 14 5.64 16.72 -8.93
N ALA A 15 6.89 16.86 -8.49
CA ALA A 15 7.82 15.75 -8.38
C ALA A 15 7.32 14.68 -7.39
N ILE A 16 6.81 15.09 -6.23
CA ILE A 16 6.26 14.17 -5.22
C ILE A 16 5.01 13.46 -5.76
N ALA A 17 4.12 14.18 -6.45
CA ALA A 17 2.92 13.60 -7.05
C ALA A 17 3.27 12.57 -8.16
N ALA A 18 4.27 12.86 -8.98
CA ALA A 18 4.70 11.94 -10.04
C ALA A 18 5.30 10.63 -9.48
N VAL A 19 6.13 10.70 -8.43
CA VAL A 19 6.75 9.52 -7.81
C VAL A 19 5.72 8.67 -7.04
N SER A 20 4.77 9.31 -6.34
CA SER A 20 3.69 8.59 -5.64
C SER A 20 2.71 7.90 -6.61
N ALA A 21 2.45 8.49 -7.77
CA ALA A 21 1.61 7.88 -8.81
C ALA A 21 2.29 6.71 -9.54
N CYS A 22 3.63 6.71 -9.66
CA CYS A 22 4.39 5.61 -10.24
C CYS A 22 4.45 4.36 -9.34
N GLY A 23 4.15 4.48 -8.04
CA GLY A 23 4.18 3.35 -7.09
C GLY A 23 2.84 2.62 -6.91
N ARG A 24 1.70 3.23 -7.27
CA ARG A 24 0.36 2.66 -7.08
C ARG A 24 -0.26 2.21 -8.40
N ARG A 25 0.53 1.58 -9.25
CA ARG A 25 0.13 1.08 -10.59
C ARG A 25 -0.03 -0.44 -10.61
N GLY A 26 -0.63 -0.99 -9.55
CA GLY A 26 -1.00 -2.40 -9.45
C GLY A 26 -2.32 -2.54 -8.73
N ALA A 27 -3.14 -3.52 -9.13
CA ALA A 27 -4.26 -3.93 -8.29
C ALA A 27 -3.72 -4.30 -6.91
N LEU A 28 -4.38 -3.86 -5.85
CA LEU A 28 -4.05 -4.32 -4.50
C LEU A 28 -4.28 -5.83 -4.48
N ASP A 29 -3.30 -6.58 -3.98
CA ASP A 29 -3.44 -8.01 -3.72
C ASP A 29 -4.70 -8.24 -2.88
N THR A 30 -5.40 -9.35 -3.13
CA THR A 30 -6.52 -9.72 -2.27
C THR A 30 -6.03 -9.87 -0.82
N PRO A 31 -6.89 -9.67 0.21
CA PRO A 31 -6.48 -9.82 1.61
C PRO A 31 -5.80 -11.17 1.90
N TYR A 32 -6.21 -12.22 1.19
CA TYR A 32 -5.59 -13.54 1.25
C TYR A 32 -4.16 -13.52 0.68
N GLU A 33 -3.96 -12.97 -0.51
CA GLU A 33 -2.65 -12.87 -1.16
C GLU A 33 -1.69 -11.98 -0.35
N ALA A 34 -2.18 -10.87 0.20
CA ALA A 34 -1.41 -10.00 1.10
C ALA A 34 -0.96 -10.74 2.37
N ALA A 35 -1.83 -11.55 2.98
CA ALA A 35 -1.48 -12.34 4.17
C ALA A 35 -0.45 -13.44 3.85
N VAL A 36 -0.56 -14.09 2.70
CA VAL A 36 0.44 -15.08 2.23
C VAL A 36 1.80 -14.41 2.01
N GLN A 37 1.82 -13.23 1.40
CA GLN A 37 3.05 -12.48 1.15
C GLN A 37 3.67 -11.99 2.46
N ALA A 38 2.87 -11.49 3.41
CA ALA A 38 3.34 -11.09 4.73
C ALA A 38 4.00 -12.25 5.50
N ARG A 39 3.49 -13.48 5.38
CA ARG A 39 4.15 -14.67 5.96
C ARG A 39 5.50 -14.96 5.31
N LYS A 40 5.59 -14.86 3.97
CA LYS A 40 6.84 -15.06 3.22
C LYS A 40 7.87 -14.00 3.61
N ASP A 41 7.45 -12.75 3.75
CA ASP A 41 8.32 -11.65 4.11
C ASP A 41 8.77 -11.75 5.56
N ALA A 42 7.88 -12.11 6.50
CA ALA A 42 8.23 -12.38 7.90
C ALA A 42 9.22 -13.54 8.04
N SER A 43 9.03 -14.62 7.26
CA SER A 43 9.95 -15.76 7.23
C SER A 43 11.33 -15.38 6.69
N LYS A 44 11.42 -14.53 5.66
CA LYS A 44 12.70 -14.02 5.13
C LYS A 44 13.37 -13.05 6.10
N ALA A 45 12.57 -12.24 6.79
CA ALA A 45 13.03 -11.23 7.74
C ALA A 45 13.30 -11.78 9.16
N HIS A 46 13.20 -13.10 9.37
CA HIS A 46 13.33 -13.76 10.69
C HIS A 46 12.40 -13.16 11.76
N GLN A 47 11.25 -12.64 11.34
CA GLN A 47 10.21 -12.13 12.23
C GLN A 47 9.21 -13.24 12.57
N PRO A 48 8.48 -13.14 13.69
CA PRO A 48 7.44 -14.11 14.04
C PRO A 48 6.45 -14.25 12.88
N VAL A 49 6.33 -15.49 12.38
CA VAL A 49 5.52 -15.78 11.20
C VAL A 49 4.04 -15.71 11.59
N PRO A 50 3.22 -14.87 10.92
CA PRO A 50 1.79 -14.84 11.15
C PRO A 50 1.13 -16.22 10.93
N PRO A 51 -0.02 -16.50 11.58
CA PRO A 51 -0.78 -17.73 11.36
C PRO A 51 -1.18 -17.91 9.89
N GLU A 52 -1.39 -19.15 9.47
CA GLU A 52 -1.73 -19.47 8.09
C GLU A 52 -3.09 -18.88 7.70
N PRO A 53 -3.18 -18.07 6.62
CA PRO A 53 -4.45 -17.46 6.24
C PRO A 53 -5.43 -18.53 5.77
N GLU A 54 -6.61 -18.55 6.40
CA GLU A 54 -7.72 -19.39 5.96
C GLU A 54 -8.18 -18.93 4.57
N LYS A 55 -8.37 -19.87 3.65
CA LYS A 55 -8.85 -19.54 2.30
C LYS A 55 -10.26 -18.96 2.38
N PRO A 56 -10.51 -17.79 1.77
CA PRO A 56 -11.83 -17.18 1.84
C PRO A 56 -12.88 -18.09 1.20
N VAL A 57 -13.95 -18.38 1.96
CA VAL A 57 -15.16 -19.02 1.45
C VAL A 57 -15.89 -17.97 0.59
N LYS A 58 -16.22 -18.34 -0.65
CA LYS A 58 -16.77 -17.50 -1.73
C LYS A 58 -17.65 -16.32 -1.28
N ASP A 59 -17.35 -15.14 -1.84
CA ASP A 59 -18.23 -13.99 -2.06
C ASP A 59 -18.85 -13.26 -0.85
N LYS A 60 -18.09 -13.06 0.23
CA LYS A 60 -18.45 -11.98 1.18
C LYS A 60 -17.89 -10.64 0.68
N LYS A 61 -18.79 -9.68 0.42
CA LYS A 61 -18.43 -8.28 0.18
C LYS A 61 -17.61 -7.81 1.38
N PHE A 62 -16.32 -7.56 1.16
CA PHE A 62 -15.44 -6.97 2.16
C PHE A 62 -15.85 -5.50 2.31
N ILE A 63 -16.80 -5.26 3.21
CA ILE A 63 -17.06 -3.92 3.71
C ILE A 63 -15.87 -3.64 4.62
N LEU A 64 -14.99 -2.75 4.18
CA LEU A 64 -14.02 -2.14 5.10
C LEU A 64 -14.84 -1.59 6.25
N ASP A 65 -14.61 -2.14 7.45
CA ASP A 65 -15.19 -1.65 8.69
C ASP A 65 -15.14 -0.13 8.64
N PRO A 66 -16.29 0.59 8.64
CA PRO A 66 -16.27 2.02 8.51
C PRO A 66 -15.51 2.55 9.72
N LEU A 67 -14.25 2.94 9.49
CA LEU A 67 -13.44 3.69 10.43
C LEU A 67 -14.23 4.96 10.74
N ILE A 68 -14.92 4.95 11.88
CA ILE A 68 -15.35 6.16 12.59
C ILE A 68 -14.18 6.56 13.48
#